data_AF-A0A7X9F1Z7-F1
#
_entry.id   AF-A0A7X9F1Z7-F1
#
_cell.length_a   1.000
_cell.length_b   1.000
_cell.length_c   1.000
_cell.angle_alpha   90.00
_cell.angle_beta   90.00
_cell.angle_gamma   90.00
#
_symmetry.space_group_name_H-M   'P 1'
#
loop_
_entity.id
_entity.type
_entity.pdbx_description
1 polymer ?
#
loop_
_entity_poly.entity_id
_entity_poly.type
_entity_poly.pdbx_seq_one_letter_code
_entity_poly.pdbx_strand_id
1 'polypeptide(L)'
;MIEIVIPKIVKPLALSGYAEEFDDACLYVWVNPPKKLIDELDAAIMSVSEIEKVYVTFDRKKPAINLDDFNKKVNEIVDRQCQIYSELLSQGPEGTRMSFEEVRTVSVETSETDPAFWNWVKVQIATMIKGHRAGTKKA
;
A
#
# COMPACT_ATOMS: atom_id res chain seq x y z
N MET A 1 -33.20 -18.96 1.40
CA MET A 1 -32.21 -18.17 0.63
C MET A 1 -30.85 -18.76 0.91
N ILE A 2 -30.02 -18.96 -0.11
CA ILE A 2 -28.63 -19.41 0.07
C ILE A 2 -27.79 -18.15 0.23
N GLU A 3 -27.05 -18.04 1.33
CA GLU A 3 -26.05 -16.99 1.53
C GLU A 3 -24.75 -17.43 0.84
N ILE A 4 -24.28 -16.64 -0.13
CA ILE A 4 -23.01 -16.89 -0.81
C ILE A 4 -21.92 -16.11 -0.09
N VAL A 5 -20.98 -16.82 0.53
CA VAL A 5 -19.81 -16.22 1.18
C VAL A 5 -18.62 -16.29 0.22
N ILE A 6 -18.09 -15.13 -0.19
CA ILE A 6 -16.88 -15.06 -0.99
C ILE A 6 -15.67 -15.17 -0.04
N PRO A 7 -14.84 -16.23 -0.15
CA PRO A 7 -13.70 -16.38 0.74
C PRO A 7 -12.62 -15.35 0.42
N LYS A 8 -11.91 -14.89 1.46
CA LYS A 8 -10.68 -14.11 1.28
C LYS A 8 -9.55 -15.06 0.91
N ILE A 9 -8.89 -14.80 -0.21
CA ILE A 9 -7.78 -15.58 -0.74
C ILE A 9 -6.51 -14.83 -0.37
N VAL A 10 -5.65 -15.48 0.41
CA VAL A 10 -4.41 -14.91 0.92
C VAL A 10 -3.23 -15.67 0.33
N LYS A 11 -2.19 -14.94 -0.09
CA LYS A 11 -0.98 -15.53 -0.68
C LYS A 11 0.27 -14.97 0.01
N PRO A 12 1.30 -15.80 0.23
CA PRO A 12 2.57 -15.31 0.75
C PRO A 12 3.30 -14.49 -0.33
N LEU A 13 3.91 -13.41 0.10
CA LEU A 13 4.89 -12.61 -0.61
C LEU A 13 6.24 -12.83 0.07
N ALA A 14 7.11 -13.61 -0.57
CA ALA A 14 8.45 -13.88 -0.05
C ALA A 14 9.33 -12.62 -0.14
N LEU A 15 9.90 -12.20 0.98
CA LEU A 15 10.78 -11.03 1.04
C LEU A 15 12.19 -11.30 0.48
N SER A 16 12.57 -12.58 0.35
CA SER A 16 13.76 -13.00 -0.41
C SER A 16 13.71 -12.61 -1.89
N GLY A 17 12.52 -12.32 -2.44
CA GLY A 17 12.38 -11.74 -3.77
C GLY A 17 12.84 -10.27 -3.87
N TYR A 18 13.06 -9.62 -2.74
CA TYR A 18 13.69 -8.30 -2.65
C TYR A 18 15.19 -8.40 -2.39
N ALA A 19 15.57 -9.10 -1.30
CA ALA A 19 16.95 -9.35 -0.93
C ALA A 19 17.09 -10.69 -0.19
N GLU A 20 18.14 -11.45 -0.50
CA GLU A 20 18.34 -12.82 0.03
C GLU A 20 18.43 -12.89 1.56
N GLU A 21 18.88 -11.81 2.22
CA GLU A 21 19.01 -11.74 3.69
C GLU A 21 17.69 -11.84 4.46
N PHE A 22 16.56 -11.65 3.78
CA PHE A 22 15.24 -11.87 4.37
C PHE A 22 14.86 -13.34 4.47
N ASP A 23 15.62 -14.26 3.87
CA ASP A 23 15.46 -15.72 3.99
C ASP A 23 14.00 -16.18 3.81
N ASP A 24 13.43 -16.87 4.81
CA ASP A 24 12.06 -17.37 4.82
C ASP A 24 11.00 -16.31 5.20
N ALA A 25 11.38 -15.04 5.43
CA ALA A 25 10.45 -14.00 5.81
C ALA A 25 9.44 -13.72 4.69
N CYS A 26 8.16 -13.62 5.08
CA CYS A 26 7.08 -13.37 4.13
C CYS A 26 5.98 -12.48 4.72
N LEU A 27 5.32 -11.75 3.82
CA LEU A 27 4.09 -11.03 4.09
C LEU A 27 2.89 -11.82 3.54
N TYR A 28 1.73 -11.72 4.17
CA TYR A 28 0.52 -12.43 3.71
C TYR A 28 -0.48 -11.45 3.11
N VAL A 29 -0.64 -11.53 1.79
CA VAL A 29 -1.40 -10.54 1.01
C VAL A 29 -2.77 -11.08 0.64
N TRP A 30 -3.82 -10.33 0.95
CA TRP A 30 -5.17 -10.56 0.43
C TRP A 30 -5.25 -10.21 -1.06
N VAL A 31 -5.39 -11.21 -1.93
CA VAL A 31 -5.30 -11.04 -3.39
C VAL A 31 -6.63 -10.90 -4.12
N ASN A 32 -7.76 -11.14 -3.44
CA ASN A 32 -9.11 -10.87 -3.96
C ASN A 32 -9.89 -9.83 -3.13
N PRO A 33 -9.31 -8.66 -2.80
CA PRO A 33 -10.03 -7.64 -2.06
C PRO A 33 -11.21 -7.10 -2.88
N PRO A 34 -12.23 -6.52 -2.22
CA PRO A 34 -13.31 -5.80 -2.87
C PRO A 34 -12.77 -4.75 -3.84
N LYS A 35 -13.48 -4.54 -4.95
CA LYS A 35 -13.12 -3.49 -5.90
C LYS A 35 -13.00 -2.12 -5.22
N LYS A 36 -13.90 -1.81 -4.29
CA LYS A 36 -13.92 -0.56 -3.51
C LYS A 36 -12.57 -0.28 -2.82
N LEU A 37 -11.95 -1.30 -2.21
CA LEU A 37 -10.67 -1.13 -1.52
C LEU A 37 -9.54 -0.77 -2.49
N ILE A 38 -9.58 -1.32 -3.71
CA ILE A 38 -8.62 -0.97 -4.76
C ILE A 38 -8.85 0.42 -5.30
N ASP A 39 -10.12 0.79 -5.53
CA ASP A 39 -10.46 2.14 -5.99
C ASP A 39 -10.05 3.20 -4.94
N GLU A 40 -10.17 2.89 -3.64
CA GLU A 40 -9.67 3.74 -2.55
C GLU A 40 -8.14 3.85 -2.53
N LEU A 41 -7.42 2.77 -2.84
CA LEU A 41 -5.95 2.80 -2.94
C LEU A 41 -5.48 3.65 -4.11
N ASP A 42 -6.09 3.45 -5.29
CA ASP A 42 -5.78 4.21 -6.49
C ASP A 42 -6.03 5.70 -6.27
N ALA A 43 -7.14 6.07 -5.62
CA ALA A 43 -7.43 7.45 -5.25
C ALA A 43 -6.36 8.03 -4.31
N ALA A 44 -5.97 7.31 -3.26
CA ALA A 44 -4.95 7.76 -2.32
C ALA A 44 -3.56 7.94 -2.96
N ILE A 45 -3.22 7.11 -3.95
CA ILE A 45 -1.98 7.27 -4.74
C ILE A 45 -2.06 8.51 -5.63
N MET A 46 -3.20 8.72 -6.31
CA MET A 46 -3.39 9.89 -7.18
C MET A 46 -3.32 11.22 -6.41
N SER A 47 -3.82 11.27 -5.17
CA SER A 47 -3.75 12.47 -4.32
C SER A 47 -2.32 12.96 -4.08
N VAL A 48 -1.32 12.06 -4.06
CA VAL A 48 0.11 12.46 -3.96
C VAL A 48 0.51 13.32 -5.16
N SER A 49 0.14 12.88 -6.37
CA SER A 49 0.47 13.61 -7.61
C SER A 49 -0.21 14.97 -7.71
N GLU A 50 -1.40 15.12 -7.09
CA GLU A 50 -2.12 16.39 -7.05
C GLU A 50 -1.40 17.39 -6.13
N ILE A 51 -0.91 16.92 -4.99
CA ILE A 51 -0.05 17.70 -4.12
C ILE A 51 1.22 18.11 -4.87
N GLU A 52 1.93 17.19 -5.52
CA GLU A 52 3.14 17.55 -6.29
C GLU A 52 2.88 18.64 -7.34
N LYS A 53 1.77 18.55 -8.09
CA LYS A 53 1.41 19.55 -9.13
C LYS A 53 1.18 20.94 -8.56
N VAL A 54 0.51 21.05 -7.42
CA VAL A 54 0.28 22.33 -6.72
C VAL A 54 1.62 22.98 -6.32
N TYR A 55 2.66 22.17 -6.10
CA TYR A 55 3.95 22.62 -5.58
C TYR A 55 5.02 22.83 -6.68
N VAL A 56 4.98 22.06 -7.78
CA VAL A 56 5.90 22.23 -8.92
C VAL A 56 5.54 23.46 -9.77
N THR A 57 4.30 23.96 -9.70
CA THR A 57 3.88 25.22 -10.36
C THR A 57 4.27 26.49 -9.58
N PHE A 58 5.33 26.43 -8.76
CA PHE A 58 5.78 27.53 -7.91
C PHE A 58 6.34 28.73 -8.71
N ASP A 59 5.48 29.71 -8.91
CA ASP A 59 5.82 31.08 -9.32
C ASP A 59 6.37 31.86 -8.10
N ARG A 60 7.50 32.57 -8.26
CA ARG A 60 8.24 33.29 -7.21
C ARG A 60 7.46 34.46 -6.56
N LYS A 61 6.18 34.65 -6.88
CA LYS A 61 5.39 35.86 -6.58
C LYS A 61 4.14 35.64 -5.69
N LYS A 62 3.89 34.44 -5.16
CA LYS A 62 2.75 34.16 -4.25
C LYS A 62 3.23 33.51 -2.94
N PRO A 63 2.45 33.64 -1.84
CA PRO A 63 2.97 33.58 -0.47
C PRO A 63 3.59 32.22 -0.15
N ALA A 64 4.57 32.25 0.77
CA ALA A 64 5.24 31.09 1.31
C ALA A 64 4.23 29.96 1.59
N ILE A 65 4.50 28.78 1.02
CA ILE A 65 3.84 27.54 1.42
C ILE A 65 3.77 27.51 2.95
N ASN A 66 2.57 27.30 3.50
CA ASN A 66 2.46 26.87 4.87
C ASN A 66 2.96 25.43 4.95
N LEU A 67 4.22 25.26 5.39
CA LEU A 67 4.88 23.97 5.46
C LEU A 67 4.14 22.99 6.39
N ASP A 68 3.48 23.51 7.43
CA ASP A 68 2.70 22.70 8.36
C ASP A 68 1.44 22.12 7.68
N ASP A 69 0.72 22.93 6.90
CA ASP A 69 -0.45 22.47 6.13
C ASP A 69 -0.04 21.45 5.05
N PHE A 70 1.10 21.66 4.42
CA PHE A 70 1.67 20.70 3.47
C PHE A 70 1.97 19.36 4.13
N ASN A 71 2.79 19.38 5.18
CA ASN A 71 3.20 18.17 5.90
C ASN A 71 1.98 17.43 6.45
N LYS A 72 0.97 18.16 6.95
CA LYS A 72 -0.29 17.59 7.41
C LYS A 72 -1.00 16.82 6.28
N LYS A 73 -1.18 17.42 5.09
CA LYS A 73 -1.84 16.75 3.97
C LYS A 73 -1.08 15.54 3.46
N VAL A 74 0.25 15.64 3.38
CA VAL A 74 1.10 14.50 3.01
C VAL A 74 0.94 13.36 4.02
N ASN A 75 0.99 13.66 5.31
CA ASN A 75 0.79 12.66 6.37
C ASN A 75 -0.60 12.02 6.31
N GLU A 76 -1.66 12.79 6.08
CA GLU A 76 -3.02 12.25 5.92
C GLU A 76 -3.13 11.27 4.76
N ILE A 77 -2.46 11.54 3.63
CA ILE A 77 -2.42 10.63 2.48
C ILE A 77 -1.62 9.37 2.81
N VAL A 78 -0.45 9.52 3.44
CA VAL A 78 0.39 8.39 3.85
C VAL A 78 -0.37 7.49 4.84
N ASP A 79 -1.03 8.07 5.84
CA ASP A 79 -1.84 7.33 6.81
C ASP A 79 -2.97 6.60 6.11
N ARG A 80 -3.64 7.23 5.13
CA ARG A 80 -4.70 6.59 4.35
C ARG A 80 -4.17 5.40 3.54
N GLN A 81 -3.01 5.52 2.92
CA GLN A 81 -2.36 4.41 2.21
C GLN A 81 -2.01 3.28 3.19
N CYS A 82 -1.42 3.60 4.34
CA CYS A 82 -1.04 2.62 5.36
C CYS A 82 -2.26 1.86 5.91
N GLN A 83 -3.39 2.53 6.10
CA GLN A 83 -4.65 1.88 6.50
C GLN A 83 -5.07 0.82 5.47
N ILE A 84 -5.07 1.17 4.19
CA ILE A 84 -5.47 0.24 3.12
C ILE A 84 -4.49 -0.93 3.02
N TYR A 85 -3.18 -0.68 3.09
CA TYR A 85 -2.18 -1.75 3.09
C TYR A 85 -2.30 -2.65 4.32
N SER A 86 -2.62 -2.12 5.50
CA SER A 86 -2.87 -2.94 6.69
C SER A 86 -4.09 -3.84 6.52
N GLU A 87 -5.15 -3.39 5.84
CA GLU A 87 -6.29 -4.25 5.52
C GLU A 87 -5.88 -5.40 4.58
N LEU A 88 -5.03 -5.11 3.59
CA LEU A 88 -4.51 -6.12 2.65
C LEU A 88 -3.56 -7.12 3.33
N LEU A 89 -2.83 -6.70 4.38
CA LEU A 89 -1.80 -7.48 5.06
C LEU A 89 -2.27 -8.10 6.40
N SER A 90 -3.50 -7.82 6.83
CA SER A 90 -4.07 -8.34 8.09
C SER A 90 -4.87 -9.64 7.93
N GLN A 91 -4.92 -10.21 6.72
CA GLN A 91 -5.71 -11.41 6.44
C GLN A 91 -4.92 -12.71 6.59
N GLY A 92 -3.63 -12.65 6.89
CA GLY A 92 -2.77 -13.82 7.11
C GLY A 92 -3.08 -14.63 8.37
N PRO A 93 -2.34 -15.74 8.58
CA PRO A 93 -2.29 -16.47 9.84
C PRO A 93 -2.02 -15.55 11.05
N GLU A 94 -2.47 -15.97 12.23
CA GLU A 94 -2.15 -15.27 13.48
C GLU A 94 -0.62 -15.11 13.65
N GLY A 95 -0.17 -13.95 14.11
CA GLY A 95 1.24 -13.59 14.21
C GLY A 95 1.89 -13.10 12.91
N THR A 96 1.20 -13.16 11.77
CA THR A 96 1.71 -12.67 10.46
C THR A 96 0.96 -11.44 9.93
N ARG A 97 -0.05 -11.00 10.68
CA ARG A 97 -0.94 -9.89 10.33
C ARG A 97 -0.26 -8.58 10.67
N MET A 98 -0.25 -7.65 9.72
CA MET A 98 0.24 -6.30 9.98
C MET A 98 -0.91 -5.36 10.34
N SER A 99 -0.77 -4.71 11.48
CA SER A 99 -1.57 -3.57 11.93
C SER A 99 -1.25 -2.30 11.13
N PHE A 100 -2.08 -1.27 11.31
CA PHE A 100 -1.82 0.05 10.74
C PHE A 100 -0.48 0.61 11.22
N GLU A 101 -0.22 0.48 12.52
CA GLU A 101 0.99 0.98 13.18
C GLU A 101 2.23 0.30 12.61
N GLU A 102 2.22 -1.03 12.44
CA GLU A 102 3.34 -1.77 11.85
C GLU A 102 3.60 -1.38 10.39
N VAL A 103 2.54 -1.27 9.58
CA VAL A 103 2.67 -0.81 8.18
C VAL A 103 3.24 0.60 8.11
N ARG A 104 2.78 1.50 8.98
CA ARG A 104 3.25 2.88 9.05
C ARG A 104 4.71 2.95 9.48
N THR A 105 5.09 2.18 10.51
CA THR A 105 6.49 2.07 10.96
C THR A 105 7.39 1.60 9.83
N VAL A 106 7.05 0.50 9.15
CA VAL A 106 7.82 0.00 8.00
C VAL A 106 7.92 1.08 6.92
N SER A 107 6.82 1.74 6.57
CA SER A 107 6.83 2.79 5.54
C SER A 107 7.74 3.97 5.90
N VAL A 108 7.82 4.35 7.17
CA VAL A 108 8.62 5.50 7.64
C VAL A 108 10.08 5.09 7.81
N GLU A 109 10.38 4.01 8.53
CA GLU A 109 11.75 3.58 8.79
C GLU A 109 12.49 3.23 7.49
N THR A 110 11.82 2.56 6.55
CA THR A 110 12.44 2.24 5.26
C THR A 110 12.59 3.47 4.38
N SER A 111 11.81 4.54 4.56
CA SER A 111 12.03 5.78 3.78
C SER A 111 13.39 6.44 4.06
N GLU A 112 13.99 6.17 5.23
CA GLU A 112 15.30 6.70 5.61
C GLU A 112 16.43 5.69 5.35
N THR A 113 16.16 4.40 5.57
CA THR A 113 17.18 3.34 5.54
C THR A 113 17.26 2.58 4.22
N ASP A 114 16.11 2.27 3.62
CA ASP A 114 16.01 1.58 2.33
C ASP A 114 14.73 2.00 1.57
N PRO A 115 14.74 3.15 0.89
CA PRO A 115 13.55 3.71 0.26
C PRO A 115 12.95 2.81 -0.84
N ALA A 116 13.74 1.86 -1.38
CA ALA A 116 13.31 0.97 -2.43
C ALA A 116 12.43 -0.18 -1.89
N PHE A 117 12.64 -0.59 -0.64
CA PHE A 117 11.93 -1.72 -0.03
C PHE A 117 10.42 -1.53 -0.04
N TRP A 118 9.92 -0.45 0.57
CA TRP A 118 8.48 -0.25 0.68
C TRP A 118 7.83 -0.06 -0.69
N ASN A 119 8.50 0.63 -1.62
CA ASN A 119 8.00 0.74 -2.98
C ASN A 119 7.91 -0.62 -3.68
N TRP A 120 8.92 -1.48 -3.51
CA TRP A 120 8.90 -2.85 -4.03
C TRP A 120 7.72 -3.65 -3.44
N VAL A 121 7.50 -3.60 -2.12
CA VAL A 121 6.37 -4.28 -1.47
C VAL A 121 5.03 -3.85 -2.09
N LYS A 122 4.82 -2.54 -2.24
CA LYS A 122 3.60 -1.98 -2.86
C LYS A 122 3.39 -2.50 -4.28
N VAL A 123 4.45 -2.56 -5.09
CA VAL A 123 4.40 -3.08 -6.47
C VAL A 123 4.08 -4.57 -6.50
N GLN A 124 4.67 -5.37 -5.61
CA GLN A 124 4.39 -6.80 -5.53
C GLN A 124 2.95 -7.08 -5.11
N ILE A 125 2.43 -6.37 -4.10
CA ILE A 125 1.02 -6.47 -3.69
C ILE A 125 0.09 -6.17 -4.88
N ALA A 126 0.33 -5.07 -5.60
CA ALA A 126 -0.46 -4.71 -6.77
C ALA A 126 -0.38 -5.77 -7.88
N THR A 127 0.81 -6.35 -8.10
CA THR A 127 1.04 -7.40 -9.09
C THR A 127 0.31 -8.69 -8.72
N MET A 128 0.34 -9.10 -7.45
CA MET A 128 -0.35 -10.28 -6.96
C MET A 128 -1.87 -10.16 -7.11
N ILE A 129 -2.44 -8.99 -6.76
CA ILE A 129 -3.87 -8.71 -6.92
C ILE A 129 -4.27 -8.73 -8.41
N LYS A 130 -3.51 -8.03 -9.26
CA LYS A 130 -3.76 -8.00 -10.72
C LYS A 130 -3.64 -9.40 -11.33
N GLY A 131 -2.60 -10.15 -10.97
CA GLY A 131 -2.38 -11.52 -11.44
C GLY A 131 -3.52 -12.46 -11.06
N HIS A 132 -4.01 -12.37 -9.82
CA HIS A 132 -5.16 -13.15 -9.38
C HIS A 132 -6.44 -12.81 -10.15
N ARG A 133 -6.72 -11.51 -10.36
CA ARG A 133 -7.91 -11.04 -11.11
C ARG A 133 -7.84 -11.32 -12.61
N ALA A 134 -6.64 -11.30 -13.21
CA ALA A 134 -6.44 -11.65 -14.61
C ALA A 134 -6.54 -13.16 -14.85
N GLY A 135 -6.12 -13.96 -13.86
CA GLY A 135 -6.12 -15.44 -13.91
C GLY A 135 -7.50 -16.09 -13.84
N THR A 136 -8.56 -15.35 -13.52
CA THR A 136 -9.96 -15.86 -13.53
C THR A 136 -10.62 -15.83 -14.91
N LYS A 137 -9.91 -15.41 -15.97
CA LYS A 137 -10.38 -15.42 -17.37
C LYS A 137 -9.87 -16.60 -18.22
N LYS A 138 -9.46 -17.72 -17.62
CA LYS A 138 -9.18 -18.95 -18.36
C LYS A 138 -9.78 -20.19 -17.68
N ALA A 139 -11.05 -20.42 -17.97
CA ALA A 139 -11.64 -21.71 -18.30
C ALA A 139 -12.90 -21.45 -19.14
#